data_AF-A0A2I4BL82-F1
#
_entry.id   AF-A0A2I4BL82-F1
#
_cell.length_a   1.000
_cell.length_b   1.000
_cell.length_c   1.000
_cell.angle_alpha   90.00
_cell.angle_beta   90.00
_cell.angle_gamma   90.00
#
_symmetry.space_group_name_H-M   'P 1'
#
loop_
_entity.id
_entity.type
_entity.pdbx_description
1 polymer ?
#
loop_
_entity_poly.entity_id
_entity_poly.type
_entity_poly.pdbx_seq_one_letter_code
_entity_poly.pdbx_strand_id
1 'polypeptide(L)'
;MGQNPNLNDYAARAEFFQHNYSVLIKNMQHDDSGSYKAKVSGNKDVTKTEYQVRVVDPVSPVKLTINPDVSDVCNVTVTCSTLDSLISKTFHCNNITCSLVSNPDKTAPSSTLSVYVQQDYIICNHSNQVSSEQDKIDFRTQCEKKTALSAAIIARIAVSVLFVVVTSPCALYMYCKRKHSDKAVPESINPDPKNPAGAASGVSTEPNPVLSLSRLAQEEESRQQPARINRASKPNSAASAVNN
;
A
#
# COMPACT_ATOMS: atom_id res chain seq x y z
N MET A 1 -1.60 -18.69 -61.80
CA MET A 1 -1.28 -17.71 -60.75
C MET A 1 -2.49 -17.64 -59.84
N GLY A 2 -2.33 -17.75 -58.52
CA GLY A 2 -3.45 -17.70 -57.58
C GLY A 2 -4.09 -16.31 -57.58
N GLN A 3 -5.41 -16.25 -57.58
CA GLN A 3 -6.15 -14.99 -57.49
C GLN A 3 -6.01 -14.40 -56.09
N ASN A 4 -5.96 -13.07 -55.95
CA ASN A 4 -5.99 -12.43 -54.63
C ASN A 4 -7.29 -12.82 -53.90
N PRO A 5 -7.24 -13.10 -52.59
CA PRO A 5 -8.43 -13.45 -51.83
C PRO A 5 -9.38 -12.27 -51.74
N ASN A 6 -10.69 -12.54 -51.71
CA ASN A 6 -11.68 -11.53 -51.39
C ASN A 6 -11.65 -11.26 -49.88
N LEU A 7 -11.24 -10.05 -49.49
CA LEU A 7 -11.13 -9.63 -48.09
C LEU A 7 -12.45 -9.05 -47.53
N ASN A 8 -13.52 -8.96 -48.34
CA ASN A 8 -14.86 -8.49 -47.95
C ASN A 8 -14.81 -7.25 -47.03
N ASP A 9 -15.46 -7.33 -45.87
CA ASP A 9 -15.61 -6.27 -44.86
C ASP A 9 -14.27 -5.81 -44.25
N TYR A 10 -13.18 -6.52 -44.53
CA TYR A 10 -11.85 -6.19 -44.04
C TYR A 10 -11.00 -5.41 -45.06
N ALA A 11 -11.50 -5.11 -46.26
CA ALA A 11 -10.72 -4.48 -47.34
C ALA A 11 -9.97 -3.19 -46.91
N ALA A 12 -10.53 -2.40 -45.98
CA ALA A 12 -9.90 -1.17 -45.48
C ALA A 12 -8.78 -1.39 -44.45
N ARG A 13 -8.66 -2.59 -43.88
CA ARG A 13 -7.80 -2.88 -42.73
C ARG A 13 -7.10 -4.23 -42.79
N ALA A 14 -7.20 -4.94 -43.91
CA ALA A 14 -6.51 -6.19 -44.15
C ALA A 14 -5.47 -6.07 -45.27
N GLU A 15 -4.34 -6.73 -45.08
CA GLU A 15 -3.25 -6.83 -46.03
C GLU A 15 -3.01 -8.28 -46.39
N PHE A 16 -2.90 -8.57 -47.68
CA PHE A 16 -2.60 -9.90 -48.18
C PHE A 16 -1.14 -9.98 -48.64
N PHE A 17 -0.43 -10.96 -48.11
CA PHE A 17 0.96 -11.22 -48.45
C PHE A 17 1.06 -12.36 -49.46
N GLN A 18 1.27 -12.01 -50.73
CA GLN A 18 1.33 -12.98 -51.84
C GLN A 18 2.44 -14.04 -51.69
N HIS A 19 3.56 -13.69 -51.04
CA HIS A 19 4.72 -14.58 -50.95
C HIS A 19 4.46 -15.85 -50.11
N ASN A 20 3.63 -15.75 -49.07
CA ASN A 20 3.29 -16.86 -48.18
C ASN A 20 1.78 -17.11 -48.05
N TYR A 21 0.96 -16.40 -48.85
CA TYR A 21 -0.50 -16.49 -48.84
C TYR A 21 -1.12 -16.18 -47.46
N SER A 22 -0.49 -15.30 -46.68
CA SER A 22 -1.00 -14.90 -45.36
C SER A 22 -1.82 -13.61 -45.41
N VAL A 23 -2.69 -13.43 -44.42
CA VAL A 23 -3.52 -12.22 -44.24
C VAL A 23 -3.19 -11.60 -42.89
N LEU A 24 -2.94 -10.30 -42.86
CA LEU A 24 -2.85 -9.50 -41.65
C LEU A 24 -4.08 -8.60 -41.55
N ILE A 25 -4.84 -8.73 -40.47
CA ILE A 25 -5.96 -7.85 -40.15
C ILE A 25 -5.50 -6.87 -39.07
N LYS A 26 -5.57 -5.57 -39.36
CA LYS A 26 -5.20 -4.48 -38.45
C LYS A 26 -6.42 -3.97 -37.69
N ASN A 27 -6.19 -3.41 -36.51
CA ASN A 27 -7.22 -2.82 -35.65
C ASN A 27 -8.41 -3.78 -35.44
N MET A 28 -8.12 -4.95 -34.86
CA MET A 28 -9.14 -5.93 -34.50
C MET A 28 -10.14 -5.37 -33.49
N GLN A 29 -11.40 -5.77 -33.63
CA GLN A 29 -12.54 -5.42 -32.79
C GLN A 29 -13.18 -6.70 -32.24
N HIS A 30 -13.96 -6.60 -31.17
CA HIS A 30 -14.60 -7.77 -30.53
C HIS A 30 -15.43 -8.61 -31.50
N ASP A 31 -16.17 -7.94 -32.38
CA ASP A 31 -17.03 -8.57 -33.40
C ASP A 31 -16.24 -9.29 -34.50
N ASP A 32 -14.93 -9.10 -34.58
CA ASP A 32 -14.05 -9.85 -35.47
C ASP A 32 -13.69 -11.24 -34.90
N SER A 33 -14.12 -11.56 -33.68
CA SER A 33 -13.91 -12.89 -33.11
C SER A 33 -14.71 -13.94 -33.88
N GLY A 34 -14.09 -15.06 -34.22
CA GLY A 34 -14.77 -16.14 -34.93
C GLY A 34 -13.83 -17.06 -35.69
N SER A 35 -14.43 -17.88 -36.56
CA SER A 35 -13.71 -18.83 -37.41
C SER A 35 -13.26 -18.18 -38.72
N TYR A 36 -11.97 -18.29 -39.00
CA TYR A 36 -11.31 -17.82 -40.22
C TYR A 36 -10.82 -19.01 -41.02
N LYS A 37 -11.41 -19.24 -42.20
CA LYS A 37 -11.05 -20.39 -43.06
C LYS A 37 -10.31 -19.92 -44.30
N ALA A 38 -9.12 -20.46 -44.52
CA ALA A 38 -8.41 -20.29 -45.79
C ALA A 38 -8.87 -21.37 -46.77
N LYS A 39 -9.49 -20.95 -47.87
CA LYS A 39 -9.98 -21.84 -48.94
C LYS A 39 -9.15 -21.65 -50.20
N VAL A 40 -8.89 -22.74 -50.90
CA VAL A 40 -8.34 -22.73 -52.25
C VAL A 40 -9.47 -23.05 -53.21
N SER A 41 -9.75 -22.13 -54.12
CA SER A 41 -10.79 -22.30 -55.15
C SER A 41 -10.21 -22.93 -56.41
N GLY A 42 -10.92 -23.93 -56.93
CA GLY A 42 -10.64 -24.67 -58.16
C GLY A 42 -11.94 -25.25 -58.72
N ASN A 43 -11.96 -26.53 -59.13
CA ASN A 43 -13.22 -27.18 -59.53
C ASN A 43 -14.22 -27.35 -58.36
N LYS A 44 -13.69 -27.40 -57.13
CA LYS A 44 -14.43 -27.37 -55.87
C LYS A 44 -13.62 -26.55 -54.87
N ASP A 45 -14.28 -25.82 -53.99
CA ASP A 45 -13.60 -25.13 -52.90
C ASP A 45 -13.10 -26.14 -51.87
N VAL A 46 -11.81 -26.07 -51.55
CA VAL A 46 -11.19 -26.92 -50.53
C VAL A 46 -10.68 -26.03 -49.40
N THR A 47 -11.14 -26.27 -48.17
CA THR A 47 -10.59 -25.62 -46.98
C THR A 47 -9.20 -26.17 -46.69
N LYS A 48 -8.19 -25.31 -46.71
CA LYS A 48 -6.80 -25.67 -46.41
C LYS A 48 -6.49 -25.58 -44.92
N THR A 49 -7.05 -24.57 -44.24
CA THR A 49 -6.88 -24.37 -42.80
C THR A 49 -8.03 -23.54 -42.23
N GLU A 50 -8.25 -23.67 -40.93
CA GLU A 50 -9.26 -22.96 -40.16
C GLU A 50 -8.63 -22.50 -38.84
N TYR A 51 -8.80 -21.22 -38.51
CA TYR A 51 -8.32 -20.60 -37.29
C TYR A 51 -9.51 -20.10 -36.47
N GLN A 52 -9.51 -20.36 -35.16
CA GLN A 52 -10.42 -19.72 -34.24
C GLN A 52 -9.74 -18.52 -33.60
N VAL A 53 -10.21 -17.33 -33.96
CA VAL A 53 -9.66 -16.07 -33.46
C VAL A 53 -10.58 -15.52 -32.39
N ARG A 54 -10.02 -15.19 -31.22
CA ARG A 54 -10.73 -14.51 -30.14
C ARG A 54 -10.03 -13.18 -29.87
N VAL A 55 -10.78 -12.10 -29.99
CA VAL A 55 -10.32 -10.76 -29.58
C VAL A 55 -10.63 -10.60 -28.09
N VAL A 56 -9.62 -10.20 -27.34
CA VAL A 56 -9.70 -9.99 -25.88
C VAL A 56 -9.11 -8.63 -25.58
N ASP A 57 -9.74 -7.89 -24.67
CA ASP A 57 -9.21 -6.62 -24.22
C ASP A 57 -7.90 -6.80 -23.43
N PRO A 58 -6.97 -5.84 -23.48
CA PRO A 58 -5.87 -5.80 -22.55
C PRO A 58 -6.35 -5.77 -21.10
N VAL A 59 -5.56 -6.31 -20.19
CA VAL A 59 -5.84 -6.28 -18.75
C VAL A 59 -5.67 -4.87 -18.19
N SER A 60 -6.48 -4.52 -17.19
CA SER A 60 -6.32 -3.27 -16.44
C SER A 60 -5.02 -3.30 -15.61
N PRO A 61 -4.35 -2.15 -15.43
CA PRO A 61 -3.23 -2.01 -14.52
C PRO A 61 -3.58 -2.42 -13.09
N VAL A 62 -2.56 -2.84 -12.34
CA VAL A 62 -2.70 -3.27 -10.95
C VAL A 62 -2.13 -2.27 -9.96
N LYS A 63 -2.63 -2.37 -8.73
CA LYS A 63 -2.15 -1.67 -7.55
C LYS A 63 -1.88 -2.69 -6.46
N LEU A 64 -0.64 -2.72 -5.99
CA LEU A 64 -0.19 -3.53 -4.86
C LEU A 64 -0.11 -2.63 -3.62
N THR A 65 -0.80 -3.02 -2.54
CA THR A 65 -0.82 -2.26 -1.27
C THR A 65 -0.44 -3.14 -0.10
N ILE A 66 0.29 -2.59 0.86
CA ILE A 66 0.55 -3.25 2.15
C ILE A 66 -0.61 -2.95 3.09
N ASN A 67 -1.16 -4.01 3.68
CA ASN A 67 -2.14 -3.90 4.73
C ASN A 67 -1.41 -3.71 6.08
N PRO A 68 -1.91 -2.82 6.94
CA PRO A 68 -1.30 -2.59 8.24
C PRO A 68 -1.49 -3.84 9.10
N ASP A 69 -0.42 -4.60 9.30
CA ASP A 69 -0.45 -5.80 10.12
C ASP A 69 0.71 -5.82 11.13
N VAL A 70 0.37 -6.10 12.39
CA VAL A 70 1.18 -5.82 13.59
C VAL A 70 1.95 -7.07 14.06
N SER A 71 1.61 -8.26 13.57
CA SER A 71 1.97 -9.49 14.26
C SER A 71 3.38 -10.02 14.00
N ASP A 72 4.06 -9.62 12.92
CA ASP A 72 5.39 -10.14 12.55
C ASP A 72 6.33 -9.07 11.98
N VAL A 73 7.59 -9.12 12.40
CA VAL A 73 8.64 -8.12 12.08
C VAL A 73 8.96 -8.07 10.58
N CYS A 74 8.80 -9.19 9.86
CA CYS A 74 9.13 -9.26 8.44
C CYS A 74 8.04 -9.91 7.57
N ASN A 75 6.95 -10.44 8.13
CA ASN A 75 5.81 -10.88 7.32
C ASN A 75 4.91 -9.67 7.02
N VAL A 76 4.39 -9.63 5.79
CA VAL A 76 3.51 -8.55 5.33
C VAL A 76 2.26 -9.14 4.72
N THR A 77 1.13 -8.54 5.06
CA THR A 77 -0.13 -8.81 4.36
C THR A 77 -0.23 -7.79 3.24
N VAL A 78 -0.42 -8.25 2.00
CA VAL A 78 -0.55 -7.39 0.83
C VAL A 78 -1.88 -7.64 0.14
N THR A 79 -2.46 -6.59 -0.43
CA THR A 79 -3.60 -6.68 -1.32
C THR A 79 -3.17 -6.26 -2.70
N CYS A 80 -3.40 -7.13 -3.68
CA CYS A 80 -3.30 -6.74 -5.08
C CYS A 80 -4.69 -6.58 -5.68
N SER A 81 -4.90 -5.46 -6.36
CA SER A 81 -6.17 -5.14 -7.01
C SER A 81 -5.95 -4.53 -8.38
N THR A 82 -6.92 -4.67 -9.28
CA THR A 82 -7.01 -3.83 -10.47
C THR A 82 -7.33 -2.38 -10.06
N LEU A 83 -6.97 -1.39 -10.87
CA LEU A 83 -7.25 0.03 -10.55
C LEU A 83 -8.75 0.33 -10.34
N ASP A 84 -9.62 -0.35 -11.08
CA ASP A 84 -11.08 -0.29 -10.94
C ASP A 84 -11.61 -1.09 -9.74
N SER A 85 -10.73 -1.78 -9.00
CA SER A 85 -11.03 -2.65 -7.86
C SER A 85 -12.01 -3.79 -8.15
N LEU A 86 -12.24 -4.13 -9.43
CA LEU A 86 -13.12 -5.23 -9.83
C LEU A 86 -12.54 -6.59 -9.43
N ILE A 87 -11.22 -6.75 -9.55
CA ILE A 87 -10.48 -7.94 -9.15
C ILE A 87 -9.56 -7.54 -7.99
N SER A 88 -9.68 -8.23 -6.86
CA SER A 88 -8.84 -7.96 -5.69
C SER A 88 -8.55 -9.26 -4.94
N LYS A 89 -7.30 -9.48 -4.54
CA LYS A 89 -6.85 -10.65 -3.80
C LYS A 89 -5.85 -10.23 -2.71
N THR A 90 -5.96 -10.85 -1.55
CA THR A 90 -5.10 -10.59 -0.40
C THR A 90 -4.20 -11.78 -0.13
N PHE A 91 -2.91 -11.51 0.10
CA PHE A 91 -1.87 -12.50 0.31
C PHE A 91 -1.07 -12.20 1.58
N HIS A 92 -0.65 -13.25 2.29
CA HIS A 92 0.39 -13.18 3.30
C HIS A 92 1.72 -13.51 2.63
N CYS A 93 2.69 -12.60 2.73
CA CYS A 93 3.99 -12.72 2.09
C CYS A 93 5.13 -12.67 3.11
N ASN A 94 6.16 -13.46 2.85
CA ASN A 94 7.48 -13.33 3.46
C ASN A 94 8.54 -13.08 2.35
N ASN A 95 9.83 -13.16 2.68
CA ASN A 95 10.92 -12.91 1.72
C ASN A 95 11.09 -14.02 0.68
N ILE A 96 10.33 -15.11 0.76
CA ILE A 96 10.46 -16.29 -0.11
C ILE A 96 9.19 -16.52 -0.92
N THR A 97 8.01 -16.36 -0.31
CA THR A 97 6.73 -16.75 -0.93
C THR A 97 5.55 -15.92 -0.43
N CYS A 98 4.46 -15.99 -1.19
CA CYS A 98 3.17 -15.40 -0.87
C CYS A 98 2.08 -16.48 -0.89
N SER A 99 1.25 -16.53 0.15
CA SER A 99 0.10 -17.43 0.26
C SER A 99 -1.21 -16.64 0.24
N LEU A 100 -2.20 -17.15 -0.48
CA LEU A 100 -3.51 -16.50 -0.59
C LEU A 100 -4.27 -16.61 0.74
N VAL A 101 -4.78 -15.47 1.24
CA VAL A 101 -5.52 -15.40 2.52
C VAL A 101 -7.02 -15.62 2.32
N SER A 102 -7.58 -15.01 1.27
CA SER A 102 -9.01 -15.00 1.01
C SER A 102 -9.28 -14.59 -0.43
N ASN A 103 -10.27 -15.24 -1.05
CA ASN A 103 -10.68 -15.01 -2.42
C ASN A 103 -12.07 -14.37 -2.42
N PRO A 104 -12.21 -13.04 -2.48
CA PRO A 104 -13.48 -12.48 -2.92
C PRO A 104 -13.61 -12.84 -4.41
N ASP A 105 -14.50 -13.81 -4.71
CA ASP A 105 -14.73 -14.45 -6.00
C ASP A 105 -15.04 -13.47 -7.14
N LYS A 106 -14.01 -12.83 -7.70
CA LYS A 106 -14.13 -11.99 -8.91
C LYS A 106 -12.89 -12.07 -9.79
N THR A 107 -12.35 -13.25 -10.04
CA THR A 107 -11.43 -13.40 -11.18
C THR A 107 -12.26 -13.61 -12.43
N ALA A 108 -12.20 -12.70 -13.40
CA ALA A 108 -12.85 -12.91 -14.68
C ALA A 108 -12.25 -14.17 -15.35
N PRO A 109 -13.07 -15.05 -15.95
CA PRO A 109 -12.61 -16.33 -16.48
C PRO A 109 -11.53 -16.22 -17.57
N SER A 110 -11.35 -15.03 -18.15
CA SER A 110 -10.37 -14.75 -19.21
C SER A 110 -9.04 -14.17 -18.72
N SER A 111 -8.85 -13.95 -17.41
CA SER A 111 -7.65 -13.30 -16.86
C SER A 111 -7.19 -13.93 -15.56
N THR A 112 -5.91 -13.77 -15.21
CA THR A 112 -5.29 -14.30 -13.99
C THR A 112 -4.65 -13.18 -13.20
N LEU A 113 -4.96 -13.12 -11.90
CA LEU A 113 -4.28 -12.25 -10.92
C LEU A 113 -3.46 -13.12 -9.96
N SER A 114 -2.14 -12.94 -9.96
CA SER A 114 -1.17 -13.67 -9.12
C SER A 114 -0.26 -12.72 -8.36
N VAL A 115 0.22 -13.17 -7.20
CA VAL A 115 1.21 -12.46 -6.39
C VAL A 115 2.31 -13.43 -6.02
N TYR A 116 3.58 -13.03 -6.20
CA TYR A 116 4.75 -13.87 -5.95
C TYR A 116 5.95 -13.01 -5.56
N VAL A 117 6.97 -13.67 -5.00
CA VAL A 117 8.24 -13.04 -4.65
C VAL A 117 9.27 -13.32 -5.73
N GLN A 118 10.00 -12.30 -6.16
CA GLN A 118 11.11 -12.43 -7.08
C GLN A 118 12.25 -11.50 -6.65
N GLN A 119 13.44 -12.08 -6.44
CA GLN A 119 14.56 -11.44 -5.75
C GLN A 119 14.10 -10.87 -4.39
N ASP A 120 14.03 -9.54 -4.25
CA ASP A 120 13.61 -8.83 -3.03
C ASP A 120 12.31 -8.05 -3.24
N TYR A 121 11.53 -8.39 -4.27
CA TYR A 121 10.27 -7.72 -4.58
C TYR A 121 9.08 -8.66 -4.41
N ILE A 122 8.03 -8.15 -3.77
CA ILE A 122 6.69 -8.72 -3.93
C ILE A 122 6.13 -8.13 -5.21
N ILE A 123 5.78 -8.98 -6.16
CA ILE A 123 5.22 -8.60 -7.45
C ILE A 123 3.78 -9.06 -7.50
N CYS A 124 2.89 -8.15 -7.88
CA CYS A 124 1.58 -8.53 -8.37
C CYS A 124 1.55 -8.48 -9.89
N ASN A 125 0.99 -9.54 -10.49
CA ASN A 125 0.83 -9.66 -11.92
C ASN A 125 -0.63 -9.94 -12.28
N HIS A 126 -1.21 -9.09 -13.10
CA HIS A 126 -2.48 -9.32 -13.77
C HIS A 126 -2.19 -9.60 -15.24
N SER A 127 -2.64 -10.74 -15.76
CA SER A 127 -2.35 -11.15 -17.13
C SER A 127 -3.50 -11.87 -17.78
N ASN A 128 -3.56 -11.79 -19.10
CA ASN A 128 -4.41 -12.63 -19.93
C ASN A 128 -3.60 -13.11 -21.14
N GLN A 129 -4.28 -13.72 -22.12
CA GLN A 129 -3.62 -14.27 -23.30
C GLN A 129 -2.94 -13.22 -24.20
N VAL A 130 -3.20 -11.93 -24.00
CA VAL A 130 -2.78 -10.84 -24.90
C VAL A 130 -1.91 -9.77 -24.22
N SER A 131 -1.97 -9.64 -22.90
CA SER A 131 -1.34 -8.54 -22.16
C SER A 131 -1.06 -8.91 -20.70
N SER A 132 -0.15 -8.16 -20.08
CA SER A 132 0.25 -8.35 -18.68
C SER A 132 0.61 -6.99 -18.07
N GLU A 133 0.11 -6.75 -16.87
CA GLU A 133 0.37 -5.54 -16.09
C GLU A 133 0.87 -5.92 -14.70
N GLN A 134 1.82 -5.13 -14.18
CA GLN A 134 2.50 -5.44 -12.92
C GLN A 134 2.69 -4.22 -12.04
N ASP A 135 2.66 -4.47 -10.73
CA ASP A 135 3.09 -3.53 -9.70
C ASP A 135 3.94 -4.28 -8.67
N LYS A 136 4.91 -3.60 -8.07
CA LYS A 136 5.89 -4.22 -7.18
C LYS A 136 6.22 -3.37 -5.99
N ILE A 137 6.49 -4.04 -4.88
CA ILE A 137 6.98 -3.42 -3.66
C ILE A 137 8.29 -4.09 -3.26
N ASP A 138 9.29 -3.27 -2.94
CA ASP A 138 10.54 -3.72 -2.36
C ASP A 138 10.27 -4.27 -0.95
N PHE A 139 10.45 -5.57 -0.77
CA PHE A 139 10.22 -6.26 0.49
C PHE A 139 11.22 -5.86 1.56
N ARG A 140 12.49 -5.69 1.18
CA ARG A 140 13.59 -5.40 2.11
C ARG A 140 13.38 -4.07 2.81
N THR A 141 13.10 -3.02 2.05
CA THR A 141 12.82 -1.68 2.61
C THR A 141 11.63 -1.68 3.57
N GLN A 142 10.66 -2.57 3.37
CA GLN A 142 9.49 -2.66 4.25
C GLN A 142 9.81 -3.40 5.55
N CYS A 143 10.61 -4.46 5.48
CA CYS A 143 11.07 -5.19 6.66
C CYS A 143 12.06 -4.37 7.51
N GLU A 144 12.96 -3.61 6.89
CA GLU A 144 13.88 -2.69 7.58
C GLU A 144 13.09 -1.59 8.33
N LYS A 145 12.05 -1.01 7.71
CA LYS A 145 11.17 -0.02 8.36
C LYS A 145 10.43 -0.60 9.58
N LYS A 146 9.89 -1.82 9.48
CA LYS A 146 9.21 -2.50 10.61
C LYS A 146 10.18 -2.77 11.76
N THR A 147 11.40 -3.20 11.45
CA THR A 147 12.45 -3.49 12.45
C THR A 147 12.90 -2.21 13.18
N ALA A 148 13.07 -1.11 12.46
CA ALA A 148 13.42 0.17 13.07
C ALA A 148 12.31 0.67 14.01
N LEU A 149 11.04 0.52 13.61
CA LEU A 149 9.90 0.91 14.43
C LEU A 149 9.80 0.08 15.71
N SER A 150 9.98 -1.24 15.63
CA SER A 150 9.93 -2.11 16.81
C SER A 150 11.08 -1.84 17.78
N ALA A 151 12.30 -1.65 17.28
CA ALA A 151 13.46 -1.29 18.10
C ALA A 151 13.25 0.05 18.82
N ALA A 152 12.71 1.06 18.14
CA ALA A 152 12.40 2.35 18.74
C ALA A 152 11.35 2.25 19.86
N ILE A 153 10.31 1.42 19.67
CA ILE A 153 9.29 1.17 20.70
C ILE A 153 9.90 0.48 21.92
N ILE A 154 10.72 -0.56 21.72
CA ILE A 154 11.39 -1.30 22.80
C ILE A 154 12.32 -0.37 23.59
N ALA A 155 13.12 0.44 22.90
CA ALA A 155 14.03 1.39 23.55
C ALA A 155 13.26 2.42 24.41
N ARG A 156 12.12 2.94 23.93
CA ARG A 156 11.27 3.87 24.70
C ARG A 156 10.70 3.21 25.97
N ILE A 157 10.25 1.96 25.89
CA ILE A 157 9.73 1.22 27.05
C ILE A 157 10.85 0.91 28.05
N ALA A 158 12.04 0.53 27.58
CA ALA A 158 13.17 0.25 28.47
C ALA A 158 13.62 1.50 29.25
N VAL A 159 13.69 2.66 28.59
CA VAL A 159 14.04 3.94 29.24
C VAL A 159 12.98 4.36 30.24
N SER A 160 11.69 4.21 29.93
CA SER A 160 10.61 4.57 30.85
C SER A 160 10.59 3.66 32.09
N VAL A 161 10.79 2.35 31.93
CA VAL A 161 10.89 1.41 33.05
C VAL A 161 12.10 1.72 33.93
N LEU A 162 13.27 1.99 33.33
CA LEU A 162 14.47 2.37 34.08
C LEU A 162 14.25 3.66 34.88
N PHE A 163 13.60 4.66 34.28
CA PHE A 163 13.27 5.90 34.98
C PHE A 163 12.35 5.66 36.19
N VAL A 164 11.33 4.81 36.05
CA VAL A 164 10.42 4.46 37.17
C VAL A 164 11.16 3.69 38.27
N VAL A 165 12.02 2.73 37.91
CA VAL A 165 12.80 1.93 38.86
C VAL A 165 13.82 2.77 39.63
N VAL A 166 14.41 3.80 39.01
CA VAL A 166 15.36 4.70 39.69
C VAL A 166 14.63 5.76 40.53
N THR A 167 13.58 6.38 39.99
CA THR A 167 12.89 7.49 40.67
C THR A 167 12.02 7.02 41.82
N SER A 168 11.41 5.83 41.76
CA SER A 168 10.51 5.33 42.81
C SER A 168 11.22 5.08 44.16
N PRO A 169 12.36 4.35 44.23
CA PRO A 169 13.13 4.20 45.47
C PRO A 169 13.68 5.53 45.99
N CYS A 170 14.15 6.42 45.10
CA CYS A 170 14.62 7.75 45.49
C CYS A 170 13.49 8.59 46.08
N ALA A 171 12.30 8.59 45.48
CA ALA A 171 11.13 9.28 45.98
C ALA A 171 10.66 8.71 47.33
N LEU A 172 10.64 7.38 47.48
CA LEU A 172 10.33 6.70 48.74
C LEU A 172 11.34 7.03 49.84
N TYR A 173 12.64 7.02 49.52
CA TYR A 173 13.69 7.40 50.46
C TYR A 173 13.51 8.85 50.93
N MET A 174 13.29 9.79 50.00
CA MET A 174 13.06 11.20 50.32
C MET A 174 11.77 11.41 51.13
N TYR A 175 10.71 10.66 50.83
CA TYR A 175 9.45 10.67 51.59
C TYR A 175 9.63 10.14 53.02
N CYS A 176 10.33 9.01 53.19
CA CYS A 176 10.64 8.45 54.51
C CYS A 176 11.53 9.38 55.33
N LYS A 177 12.51 10.03 54.71
CA LYS A 177 13.38 11.02 55.38
C LYS A 177 12.59 12.23 55.87
N ARG A 178 11.71 12.79 55.03
CA ARG A 178 10.83 13.92 55.43
C ARG A 178 9.96 13.57 56.64
N LYS A 179 9.33 12.39 56.63
CA LYS A 179 8.50 11.90 57.75
C LYS A 179 9.28 11.69 59.06
N HIS A 180 10.57 11.37 58.99
CA HIS A 180 11.43 11.23 60.17
C HIS A 180 11.92 12.56 60.72
N SER A 181 12.15 13.56 59.86
CA SER A 181 12.50 14.92 60.29
C SER A 181 11.38 15.62 61.06
N ASP A 182 10.11 15.30 60.78
CA ASP A 182 8.97 15.81 61.55
C ASP A 182 8.86 15.20 62.97
N LYS A 183 9.69 14.20 63.32
CA LYS A 183 9.61 13.45 64.60
C LYS A 183 10.80 13.65 65.56
N ALA A 184 11.71 14.58 65.30
CA ALA A 184 12.84 14.87 66.19
C ALA A 184 12.73 16.24 66.87
N VAL A 185 12.11 16.28 68.07
CA VAL A 185 12.27 17.35 69.08
C VAL A 185 12.30 16.69 70.47
N PRO A 186 13.34 16.91 71.31
CA PRO A 186 13.30 16.56 72.72
C PRO A 186 13.02 17.78 73.64
N GLU A 187 12.02 17.59 74.51
CA GLU A 187 11.97 17.91 75.96
C GLU A 187 12.27 19.33 76.52
N SER A 188 11.26 19.97 77.15
CA SER A 188 11.24 20.32 78.59
C SER A 188 9.99 21.14 78.99
N ILE A 189 9.84 21.35 80.30
CA ILE A 189 8.61 21.45 81.12
C ILE A 189 8.29 22.91 81.54
N ASN A 190 7.02 23.35 81.32
CA ASN A 190 6.07 24.21 82.11
C ASN A 190 6.52 25.52 82.85
N PRO A 191 5.60 26.36 83.42
CA PRO A 191 4.60 27.31 82.87
C PRO A 191 4.83 28.83 83.20
N ASP A 192 4.22 29.73 82.39
CA ASP A 192 3.63 31.10 82.65
C ASP A 192 4.44 32.19 83.46
N PRO A 193 4.14 33.52 83.47
CA PRO A 193 3.07 34.30 82.81
C PRO A 193 3.43 35.71 82.24
N LYS A 194 2.43 36.34 81.59
CA LYS A 194 2.18 37.79 81.39
C LYS A 194 2.60 38.48 80.07
N ASN A 195 1.57 38.99 79.38
CA ASN A 195 1.51 40.10 78.41
C ASN A 195 1.92 41.45 79.08
N PRO A 196 2.08 42.62 78.41
CA PRO A 196 1.70 42.96 77.03
C PRO A 196 2.64 43.92 76.23
N ALA A 197 2.27 44.10 74.96
CA ALA A 197 2.30 45.35 74.17
C ALA A 197 3.63 45.97 73.67
N GLY A 198 3.59 46.43 72.40
CA GLY A 198 4.48 47.44 71.81
C GLY A 198 5.36 46.88 70.68
N ALA A 199 4.95 46.87 69.41
CA ALA A 199 4.81 47.99 68.47
C ALA A 199 6.06 48.24 67.61
N ALA A 200 5.77 48.40 66.31
CA ALA A 200 6.57 49.01 65.24
C ALA A 200 7.77 48.20 64.70
N SER A 201 8.12 48.25 63.41
CA SER A 201 7.44 48.59 62.16
C SER A 201 8.45 48.29 61.04
N GLY A 202 7.97 48.05 59.82
CA GLY A 202 8.78 48.07 58.60
C GLY A 202 9.10 46.67 58.05
N VAL A 203 9.16 46.43 56.75
CA VAL A 203 9.17 47.26 55.54
C VAL A 203 8.86 46.29 54.38
N SER A 204 8.17 46.77 53.32
CA SER A 204 8.29 46.42 51.88
C SER A 204 8.59 44.95 51.49
N THR A 205 7.94 44.29 50.53
CA THR A 205 7.76 44.66 49.11
C THR A 205 6.93 43.56 48.43
N GLU A 206 5.84 43.92 47.73
CA GLU A 206 5.35 43.50 46.38
C GLU A 206 5.49 42.05 45.80
N PRO A 207 4.74 41.70 44.73
CA PRO A 207 3.88 40.51 44.69
C PRO A 207 4.20 39.56 43.51
N ASN A 208 3.43 38.47 43.37
CA ASN A 208 2.96 37.81 42.11
C ASN A 208 2.67 36.30 42.32
N PRO A 209 1.95 35.62 41.41
CA PRO A 209 0.62 35.95 40.93
C PRO A 209 -0.30 34.70 40.80
N VAL A 210 -1.49 34.99 40.28
CA VAL A 210 -2.69 34.19 40.11
C VAL A 210 -2.62 33.25 38.89
N LEU A 211 -3.32 32.10 39.00
CA LEU A 211 -3.70 31.20 37.91
C LEU A 211 -4.57 31.92 36.86
N SER A 212 -4.25 31.80 35.58
CA SER A 212 -5.21 32.16 34.53
C SER A 212 -5.18 31.23 33.31
N LEU A 213 -6.40 30.92 32.89
CA LEU A 213 -6.83 30.18 31.70
C LEU A 213 -6.15 30.62 30.40
N SER A 214 -6.07 29.69 29.44
CA SER A 214 -6.18 30.04 28.03
C SER A 214 -6.82 28.91 27.21
N ARG A 215 -7.87 29.30 26.49
CA ARG A 215 -8.58 28.59 25.42
C ARG A 215 -8.25 29.32 24.11
N LEU A 216 -8.21 28.57 23.00
CA LEU A 216 -8.43 28.96 21.59
C LEU A 216 -7.33 29.69 20.80
N ALA A 217 -6.97 29.07 19.66
CA ALA A 217 -6.86 29.58 18.28
C ALA A 217 -5.83 28.70 17.52
N GLN A 218 -6.17 27.98 16.43
CA GLN A 218 -6.24 28.45 15.02
C GLN A 218 -4.94 29.18 14.59
N GLU A 219 -4.31 29.02 13.44
CA GLU A 219 -4.59 28.37 12.14
C GLU A 219 -3.36 28.62 11.23
N GLU A 220 -3.16 27.81 10.18
CA GLU A 220 -2.62 28.11 8.82
C GLU A 220 -1.88 26.87 8.30
N GLU A 221 -2.28 26.14 7.25
CA GLU A 221 -2.80 26.46 5.90
C GLU A 221 -1.80 27.14 4.95
N SER A 222 -1.36 26.40 3.90
CA SER A 222 -1.07 26.91 2.55
C SER A 222 -0.89 25.71 1.59
N ARG A 223 -1.88 25.39 0.73
CA ARG A 223 -2.06 25.78 -0.71
C ARG A 223 -0.97 25.19 -1.66
N GLN A 224 -1.22 24.71 -2.88
CA GLN A 224 -2.37 24.71 -3.80
C GLN A 224 -2.15 23.70 -4.97
N GLN A 225 -3.23 23.24 -5.60
CA GLN A 225 -3.36 22.41 -6.83
C GLN A 225 -3.34 23.31 -8.12
N PRO A 226 -3.50 22.85 -9.39
CA PRO A 226 -3.09 21.66 -10.18
C PRO A 226 -2.22 22.03 -11.43
N ALA A 227 -1.71 21.04 -12.17
CA ALA A 227 -1.29 21.23 -13.57
C ALA A 227 -1.88 20.13 -14.49
N ARG A 228 -2.47 20.61 -15.60
CA ARG A 228 -3.01 19.88 -16.76
C ARG A 228 -1.87 19.69 -17.80
N ILE A 229 -2.15 18.92 -18.89
CA ILE A 229 -1.39 18.75 -20.17
C ILE A 229 -0.46 17.50 -20.14
N ASN A 230 -0.43 16.51 -21.05
CA ASN A 230 -1.03 16.27 -22.37
C ASN A 230 -1.11 14.76 -22.74
N ARG A 231 -1.89 14.50 -23.79
CA ARG A 231 -2.18 13.27 -24.55
C ARG A 231 -0.98 12.73 -25.37
N ALA A 232 -0.82 11.39 -25.41
CA ALA A 232 -0.15 10.52 -26.42
C ALA A 232 0.27 9.21 -25.70
N SER A 233 0.21 7.96 -26.18
CA SER A 233 -0.13 7.29 -27.43
C SER A 233 -0.33 5.78 -27.13
N LYS A 234 -1.06 5.10 -28.02
CA LYS A 234 -1.40 3.66 -28.12
C LYS A 234 -0.23 2.67 -27.85
N PRO A 235 -0.53 1.46 -27.34
CA PRO A 235 -0.10 0.23 -28.04
C PRO A 235 -1.24 -0.80 -28.12
N ASN A 236 -1.66 -1.19 -29.31
CA ASN A 236 -1.37 -2.49 -29.95
C ASN A 236 -1.86 -3.69 -29.13
N SER A 237 -3.12 -4.06 -29.37
CA SER A 237 -3.67 -5.35 -28.96
C SER A 237 -3.07 -6.45 -29.84
N ALA A 238 -2.50 -7.47 -29.22
CA ALA A 238 -1.93 -8.64 -29.89
C ALA A 238 -2.98 -9.77 -29.93
N ALA A 239 -3.27 -10.29 -31.12
CA ALA A 239 -4.08 -11.50 -31.28
C ALA A 239 -3.17 -12.73 -31.15
N SER A 240 -3.55 -13.68 -30.31
CA SER A 240 -2.88 -14.98 -30.18
C SER A 240 -3.71 -16.04 -30.89
N ALA A 241 -3.10 -16.74 -31.86
CA ALA A 241 -3.71 -17.86 -32.57
C ALA A 241 -3.43 -19.17 -31.80
N VAL A 242 -4.48 -19.85 -31.36
CA VAL A 242 -4.38 -21.19 -30.78
C VAL A 242 -4.49 -22.20 -31.93
N ASN A 243 -3.40 -22.93 -32.20
CA ASN A 243 -3.41 -24.07 -33.12
C ASN A 243 -3.92 -25.30 -32.37
N ASN A 244 -4.94 -25.95 -32.93
CA ASN A 244 -5.29 -27.35 -32.66
C ASN A 244 -5.23 -28.10 -33.99
#